data_AF-A0A327RK67-F1
#
_entry.id   AF-A0A327RK67-F1
#
_cell.length_a   1.000
_cell.length_b   1.000
_cell.length_c   1.000
_cell.angle_alpha   90.00
_cell.angle_beta   90.00
_cell.angle_gamma   90.00
#
_symmetry.space_group_name_H-M   'P 1'
#
loop_
_entity.id
_entity.type
_entity.pdbx_description
1 polymer ?
#
loop_
_entity_poly.entity_id
_entity_poly.type
_entity_poly.pdbx_seq_one_letter_code
_entity_poly.pdbx_strand_id
1 'polypeptide(L)'
;MSVFESLNDTSNQAVDKGEAYLQKSQEYYKLKIFQQLTSSLSLVLKALLIGGLLLIGLVFLAVSSAIAIGNALDSIALGFVIVGALFLVLSGIIYLLRKHINNTVIKTISKSFFD
;
A
#
# COMPACT_ATOMS: atom_id res chain seq x y z
N MET A 1 35.06 7.00 52.61
CA MET A 1 35.19 6.90 51.15
C MET A 1 34.64 8.18 50.56
N SER A 2 35.42 8.84 49.71
CA SER A 2 35.19 10.21 49.29
C SER A 2 33.94 10.31 48.41
N VAL A 3 33.03 11.23 48.74
CA VAL A 3 31.81 11.52 47.96
C VAL A 3 32.14 11.88 46.50
N PHE A 4 33.35 12.36 46.24
CA PHE A 4 33.89 12.62 44.90
C PHE A 4 34.14 11.35 44.07
N GLU A 5 34.51 10.23 44.67
CA GLU A 5 34.73 8.97 43.93
C GLU A 5 33.42 8.36 43.45
N SER A 6 32.37 8.37 44.28
CA SER A 6 31.03 7.94 43.87
C SER A 6 30.41 8.81 42.77
N LEU A 7 30.76 10.11 42.72
CA LEU A 7 30.34 11.02 41.65
C LEU A 7 31.09 10.74 40.35
N ASN A 8 32.40 10.46 40.43
CA ASN A 8 33.21 10.11 39.27
C ASN A 8 32.79 8.76 38.66
N ASP A 9 32.53 7.74 39.49
CA ASP A 9 32.03 6.43 39.03
C ASP A 9 30.63 6.53 38.41
N THR A 10 29.74 7.33 39.00
CA THR A 10 28.39 7.54 38.43
C THR A 10 28.46 8.30 37.11
N SER A 11 29.37 9.28 36.99
CA SER A 11 29.60 10.03 35.74
C SER A 11 30.19 9.13 34.66
N ASN A 12 31.15 8.26 35.00
CA ASN A 12 31.75 7.34 34.04
C ASN A 12 30.72 6.28 33.57
N GLN A 13 29.93 5.73 34.49
CA GLN A 13 28.81 4.85 34.14
C GLN A 13 27.71 5.54 33.32
N ALA A 14 27.48 6.85 33.51
CA ALA A 14 26.52 7.60 32.71
C ALA A 14 27.03 7.82 31.28
N VAL A 15 28.34 8.05 31.11
CA VAL A 15 29.00 8.14 29.80
C VAL A 15 28.98 6.78 29.10
N ASP A 16 29.37 5.70 29.78
CA ASP A 16 29.34 4.33 29.25
C ASP A 16 27.93 3.91 28.82
N LYS A 17 26.91 4.21 29.64
CA LYS A 17 25.51 3.94 29.31
C LYS A 17 25.02 4.79 28.15
N GLY A 18 25.48 6.04 28.03
CA GLY A 18 25.19 6.91 26.90
C GLY A 18 25.80 6.40 25.59
N GLU A 19 27.05 5.91 25.64
CA GLU A 19 27.74 5.32 24.50
C GLU A 19 27.07 4.02 24.04
N ALA A 20 26.68 3.15 24.99
CA ALA A 20 25.89 1.96 24.72
C ALA A 20 24.51 2.31 24.12
N TYR A 21 23.89 3.41 24.55
CA TYR A 21 22.62 3.89 23.99
C TYR A 21 22.75 4.39 22.56
N LEU A 22 23.86 5.07 22.23
CA LEU A 22 24.16 5.53 20.87
C LEU A 22 24.43 4.35 19.93
N GLN A 23 25.19 3.34 20.38
CA GLN A 23 25.37 2.10 19.62
C GLN A 23 24.03 1.39 19.36
N LYS A 24 23.19 1.27 20.41
CA LYS A 24 21.86 0.65 20.29
C LYS A 24 20.90 1.48 19.41
N SER A 25 21.03 2.80 19.40
CA SER A 25 20.23 3.69 18.54
C SER A 25 20.58 3.53 17.06
N GLN A 26 21.85 3.32 16.71
CA GLN A 26 22.24 2.98 15.32
C GLN A 26 21.65 1.64 14.86
N GLU A 27 21.74 0.62 15.72
CA GLU A 27 21.21 -0.71 15.45
C GLU A 27 19.68 -0.69 15.28
N TYR A 28 19.00 0.10 16.12
CA TYR A 28 17.56 0.35 16.03
C TYR A 28 17.17 1.07 14.72
N TYR A 29 17.90 2.10 14.30
CA TYR A 29 17.63 2.78 13.03
C TYR A 29 17.80 1.86 11.83
N LYS A 30 18.84 1.01 11.85
CA LYS A 30 19.08 0.02 10.81
C LYS A 30 17.91 -0.97 10.72
N LEU A 31 17.40 -1.46 11.86
CA LEU A 31 16.22 -2.31 11.90
C LEU A 31 14.94 -1.58 11.46
N LYS A 32 14.76 -0.33 11.88
CA LYS A 32 13.56 0.47 11.56
C LYS A 32 13.47 0.76 10.06
N ILE A 33 14.60 1.05 9.41
CA ILE A 33 14.67 1.19 7.95
C ILE A 33 14.35 -0.15 7.28
N PHE A 34 14.93 -1.26 7.76
CA PHE A 34 14.64 -2.59 7.23
C PHE A 34 13.16 -2.96 7.37
N GLN A 35 12.55 -2.66 8.51
CA GLN A 35 11.13 -2.86 8.77
C GLN A 35 10.26 -2.00 7.84
N GLN A 36 10.59 -0.72 7.68
CA GLN A 36 9.86 0.19 6.81
C GLN A 36 9.91 -0.26 5.34
N LEU A 37 11.09 -0.66 4.86
CA LEU A 37 11.30 -1.19 3.52
C LEU A 37 10.51 -2.48 3.32
N THR A 38 10.68 -3.45 4.23
CA THR A 38 10.03 -4.76 4.14
C THR A 38 8.51 -4.64 4.25
N SER A 39 7.99 -3.76 5.11
CA SER A 39 6.56 -3.52 5.26
C SER A 39 5.97 -2.90 3.99
N SER A 40 6.64 -1.89 3.44
CA SER A 40 6.23 -1.26 2.17
C SER A 40 6.24 -2.28 1.02
N LEU A 41 7.31 -3.08 0.92
CA LEU A 41 7.44 -4.12 -0.09
C LEU A 41 6.37 -5.21 0.07
N SER A 42 6.09 -5.62 1.31
CA SER A 42 5.05 -6.61 1.62
C SER A 42 3.66 -6.12 1.23
N LEU A 43 3.34 -4.85 1.48
CA LEU A 43 2.08 -4.25 1.05
C LEU A 43 1.96 -4.24 -0.48
N VAL A 44 3.01 -3.82 -1.19
CA VAL A 44 3.01 -3.80 -2.66
C VAL A 44 2.89 -5.22 -3.22
N LEU A 45 3.63 -6.19 -2.69
CA LEU A 45 3.55 -7.59 -3.11
C LEU A 45 2.16 -8.18 -2.86
N LYS A 46 1.57 -7.96 -1.69
CA LYS A 46 0.21 -8.41 -1.38
C LYS A 46 -0.82 -7.78 -2.32
N ALA A 47 -0.73 -6.47 -2.54
CA ALA A 47 -1.61 -5.76 -3.45
C ALA A 47 -1.46 -6.25 -4.89
N LEU A 48 -0.24 -6.56 -5.33
CA LEU A 48 0.04 -7.07 -6.68
C LEU A 48 -0.44 -8.51 -6.85
N LEU A 49 -0.26 -9.37 -5.83
CA LEU A 49 -0.77 -10.75 -5.86
C LEU A 49 -2.30 -10.79 -5.87
N ILE A 50 -2.94 -10.09 -4.94
CA ILE A 50 -4.40 -10.07 -4.83
C ILE A 50 -5.01 -9.31 -6.02
N GLY A 51 -4.50 -8.13 -6.33
CA GLY A 51 -4.97 -7.30 -7.43
C GLY A 51 -4.73 -7.96 -8.78
N GLY A 52 -3.57 -8.60 -8.98
CA GLY A 52 -3.27 -9.36 -10.19
C GLY A 52 -4.22 -10.53 -10.38
N LEU A 53 -4.47 -11.33 -9.33
CA LEU A 53 -5.41 -12.45 -9.41
C LEU A 53 -6.84 -11.98 -9.68
N LEU A 54 -7.27 -10.88 -9.04
CA LEU A 54 -8.56 -10.25 -9.30
C LEU A 54 -8.69 -9.74 -10.73
N LEU A 55 -7.65 -9.07 -11.26
CA LEU A 55 -7.64 -8.57 -12.63
C LEU A 55 -7.75 -9.71 -13.64
N ILE A 56 -6.99 -10.79 -13.44
CA ILE A 56 -7.08 -11.98 -14.30
C ILE A 56 -8.51 -12.55 -14.23
N GLY A 57 -9.06 -12.73 -13.04
CA GLY A 57 -10.43 -13.21 -12.86
C GLY A 57 -11.46 -12.31 -13.56
N LEU A 58 -11.31 -10.99 -13.46
CA LEU A 58 -12.18 -10.01 -14.10
C LEU A 58 -12.13 -10.09 -15.62
N VAL A 59 -10.94 -10.29 -16.21
CA VAL A 59 -10.77 -10.46 -17.66
C VAL A 59 -11.48 -11.73 -18.12
N PHE A 60 -11.31 -12.85 -17.42
CA PHE A 60 -12.04 -14.09 -17.74
C PHE A 60 -13.56 -13.91 -17.65
N LEU A 61 -14.04 -13.19 -16.64
CA LEU A 61 -15.47 -12.88 -16.46
C LEU A 61 -16.00 -12.01 -17.59
N ALA A 62 -15.23 -11.00 -18.02
CA ALA A 62 -15.57 -10.14 -19.14
C ALA A 62 -15.65 -10.92 -20.46
N VAL A 63 -14.66 -11.79 -20.73
CA VAL A 63 -14.64 -12.66 -21.92
C VAL A 63 -15.82 -13.64 -21.90
N SER A 64 -16.06 -14.30 -20.76
CA SER A 64 -17.20 -15.21 -20.60
C SER A 64 -18.54 -14.51 -20.84
N SER A 65 -18.70 -13.30 -20.29
CA SER A 65 -19.90 -12.49 -20.49
C SER A 65 -20.08 -12.07 -21.95
N ALA A 66 -19.00 -11.68 -22.63
CA ALA A 66 -19.04 -11.34 -24.05
C ALA A 66 -19.48 -12.53 -24.92
N ILE A 67 -18.96 -13.73 -24.61
CA ILE A 67 -19.34 -14.97 -25.31
C ILE A 67 -20.81 -15.33 -25.00
N ALA A 68 -21.24 -15.22 -23.74
CA ALA A 68 -22.63 -15.54 -23.36
C ALA A 68 -23.64 -14.62 -24.05
N ILE A 69 -23.38 -13.30 -24.05
CA ILE A 69 -24.21 -12.31 -24.76
C ILE A 69 -24.13 -12.55 -26.27
N GLY A 70 -22.94 -12.83 -26.79
CA GLY A 70 -22.74 -13.11 -28.22
C GLY A 70 -23.52 -14.33 -28.71
N ASN A 71 -23.54 -15.42 -27.93
CA ASN A 71 -24.33 -16.60 -28.25
C ASN A 71 -25.84 -16.34 -28.17
N ALA A 72 -26.29 -15.51 -27.21
CA ALA A 72 -27.70 -15.12 -27.12
C ALA A 72 -28.17 -14.25 -28.28
N LEU A 73 -27.25 -13.50 -28.91
CA LEU A 73 -27.49 -12.65 -30.07
C LEU A 73 -27.16 -13.34 -31.42
N ASP A 74 -26.82 -14.63 -31.40
CA ASP A 74 -26.36 -15.41 -32.56
C ASP A 74 -25.11 -14.80 -33.26
N SER A 75 -24.39 -13.92 -32.57
CA SER A 75 -23.22 -13.21 -33.10
C SER A 75 -22.25 -12.82 -31.99
N ILE A 76 -21.10 -13.51 -31.96
CA ILE A 76 -20.02 -13.25 -31.00
C ILE A 76 -19.47 -11.82 -31.14
N ALA A 77 -19.41 -11.28 -32.37
CA ALA A 77 -18.94 -9.93 -32.61
C ALA A 77 -19.79 -8.88 -31.87
N LEU A 78 -21.11 -9.03 -31.87
CA LEU A 78 -22.01 -8.12 -31.16
C LEU A 78 -21.85 -8.23 -29.64
N GLY A 79 -21.60 -9.44 -29.12
CA GLY A 79 -21.30 -9.66 -27.71
C GLY A 79 -20.08 -8.87 -27.22
N PHE A 80 -18.98 -8.87 -27.98
CA PHE A 80 -17.79 -8.07 -27.68
C PHE A 80 -18.03 -6.56 -27.79
N VAL A 81 -18.80 -6.12 -28.80
CA VAL A 81 -19.14 -4.69 -28.96
C VAL A 81 -19.95 -4.18 -27.78
N ILE A 82 -20.94 -4.95 -27.31
CA ILE A 82 -21.78 -4.58 -26.16
C ILE A 82 -20.94 -4.50 -24.89
N VAL A 83 -20.12 -5.52 -24.60
CA VAL A 83 -19.26 -5.52 -23.41
C VAL A 83 -18.23 -4.39 -23.48
N GLY A 84 -17.63 -4.15 -24.65
CA GLY A 84 -16.71 -3.03 -24.87
C GLY A 84 -17.37 -1.66 -24.66
N ALA A 85 -18.59 -1.46 -25.16
CA ALA A 85 -19.36 -0.25 -24.92
C ALA A 85 -19.68 -0.06 -23.43
N LEU A 86 -20.01 -1.14 -22.72
CA LEU A 86 -20.25 -1.13 -21.28
C LEU A 86 -18.99 -0.68 -20.51
N PHE A 87 -17.82 -1.19 -20.89
CA PHE A 87 -16.54 -0.75 -20.31
C PHE A 87 -16.22 0.72 -20.63
N LEU A 88 -16.55 1.22 -21.82
CA LEU A 88 -16.39 2.64 -22.15
C LEU A 88 -17.30 3.54 -21.30
N VAL A 89 -18.55 3.13 -21.09
CA VAL A 89 -19.48 3.86 -20.21
C VAL A 89 -18.98 3.85 -18.77
N LEU A 90 -18.55 2.70 -18.25
CA LEU A 90 -17.92 2.58 -16.92
C LEU A 90 -16.70 3.49 -16.78
N SER A 91 -15.84 3.53 -17.80
CA SER A 91 -14.66 4.41 -17.83
C SER A 91 -15.07 5.89 -17.79
N GLY A 92 -16.10 6.28 -18.55
CA GLY A 92 -16.65 7.64 -18.52
C GLY A 92 -17.22 8.03 -17.15
N ILE A 93 -17.95 7.11 -16.49
CA ILE A 93 -18.46 7.32 -15.13
C ILE A 93 -17.30 7.52 -14.15
N ILE A 94 -16.28 6.67 -14.20
CA ILE A 94 -15.09 6.80 -13.34
C ILE A 94 -14.38 8.14 -13.59
N TYR A 95 -14.30 8.58 -14.85
CA TYR A 95 -13.71 9.87 -15.20
C TYR A 95 -14.48 11.05 -14.59
N LEU A 96 -15.81 11.00 -14.57
CA LEU A 96 -16.64 12.02 -13.90
C LEU A 96 -16.47 11.98 -12.38
N LEU A 97 -16.42 10.79 -11.80
CA LEU A 97 -16.23 10.58 -10.36
C LEU A 97 -14.79 10.87 -9.90
N ARG A 98 -13.83 11.07 -10.82
CA ARG A 98 -12.44 11.44 -10.53
C ARG A 98 -12.33 12.51 -9.46
N LYS A 99 -13.14 13.57 -9.57
CA LYS A 99 -13.07 14.71 -8.65
C LYS A 99 -13.51 14.33 -7.23
N HIS A 100 -14.48 13.40 -7.11
CA HIS A 100 -14.97 12.90 -5.83
C HIS A 100 -13.96 11.93 -5.20
N ILE A 101 -13.43 10.99 -5.99
CA ILE A 101 -12.39 10.04 -5.56
C ILE A 101 -11.16 10.80 -5.05
N ASN A 102 -10.68 11.79 -5.80
CA ASN A 102 -9.50 12.56 -5.41
C ASN A 102 -9.72 13.29 -4.07
N ASN A 103 -10.92 13.87 -3.87
CA ASN A 103 -11.24 14.59 -2.64
C ASN A 103 -11.35 13.66 -1.42
N THR A 104 -11.91 12.45 -1.61
CA THR A 104 -12.00 11.42 -0.55
C THR A 104 -10.63 10.87 -0.19
N VAL A 105 -9.79 10.57 -1.19
CA VAL A 105 -8.42 10.09 -0.97
C VAL A 105 -7.59 11.14 -0.22
N ILE A 106 -7.67 12.41 -0.63
CA ILE A 106 -6.98 13.51 0.06
C ILE A 106 -7.46 13.62 1.52
N LYS A 107 -8.77 13.56 1.79
CA LYS A 107 -9.30 13.62 3.16
C LYS A 107 -8.81 12.45 4.03
N THR A 108 -8.82 11.23 3.51
CA THR A 108 -8.37 10.05 4.26
C THR A 108 -6.87 10.11 4.57
N ILE A 109 -6.05 10.48 3.59
CA ILE A 109 -4.59 10.60 3.80
C ILE A 109 -4.27 11.78 4.71
N SER A 110 -4.95 12.91 4.53
CA SER A 110 -4.78 14.07 5.41
C SER A 110 -5.08 13.71 6.86
N LYS A 111 -6.13 12.93 7.12
CA LYS A 111 -6.49 12.54 8.48
C LYS A 111 -5.49 11.57 9.10
N SER A 112 -4.91 10.66 8.31
CA SER A 112 -3.90 9.70 8.82
C SER A 112 -2.49 10.30 9.00
N PHE A 113 -2.24 11.50 8.46
CA PHE A 113 -0.92 12.15 8.51
C PHE A 113 -0.87 13.36 9.45
N PHE A 114 -2.00 14.04 9.65
CA PHE A 114 -2.10 15.25 10.50
C PHE A 114 -2.80 15.04 11.85
N ASP A 115 -3.51 13.91 12.06
CA ASP A 115 -3.91 13.41 13.38
C ASP A 115 -3.00 12.24 13.79
#